data_AF-A0A2M7W196-F1
#
_entry.id   AF-A0A2M7W196-F1
#
_cell.length_a   1.000
_cell.length_b   1.000
_cell.length_c   1.000
_cell.angle_alpha   90.00
_cell.angle_beta   90.00
_cell.angle_gamma   90.00
#
_symmetry.space_group_name_H-M   'P 1'
#
loop_
_entity.id
_entity.type
_entity.pdbx_description
1 polymer ?
#
loop_
_entity_poly.entity_id
_entity_poly.type
_entity_poly.pdbx_seq_one_letter_code
_entity_poly.pdbx_strand_id
1 'polypeptide(L)'
;MKFKNGYIEIQADVLMEWYGKLLGLKNVRAAACFPVIFVTNKIPLKLHDSIINHELIHFAQQKELLFIGYLVVFFVEALYYRLIARKSPREMYLLHSVEQEAYDNMFNLDYLKKRSRFAHLKKYIKHKPVIWTNLVTQFFQEEGFPIVTELSDEANKSYPSGSNKGKVSFYVLEGAMTFFGSVSKALAVGDRIDIPPTVEHSARIGSKGCRYIVAQKLKEDV
;
A
#
# COMPACT_ATOMS: atom_id res chain seq x y z
N MET A 1 -5.12 18.32 -15.06
CA MET A 1 -6.43 17.64 -15.08
C MET A 1 -6.60 16.94 -16.40
N LYS A 2 -7.02 15.68 -16.42
CA LYS A 2 -7.28 14.91 -17.63
C LYS A 2 -8.71 14.35 -17.58
N PHE A 3 -9.47 14.52 -18.65
CA PHE A 3 -10.76 13.88 -18.81
C PHE A 3 -10.56 12.50 -19.41
N LYS A 4 -11.08 11.48 -18.73
CA LYS A 4 -11.07 10.10 -19.20
C LYS A 4 -12.51 9.64 -19.36
N ASN A 5 -12.73 8.57 -20.11
CA ASN A 5 -14.07 8.06 -20.31
C ASN A 5 -14.61 7.51 -18.97
N GLY A 6 -15.50 8.27 -18.33
CA GLY A 6 -16.14 7.89 -17.06
C GLY A 6 -15.52 8.45 -15.77
N TYR A 7 -14.43 9.23 -15.82
CA TYR A 7 -13.85 9.88 -14.64
C TYR A 7 -12.92 11.06 -14.97
N ILE A 8 -12.60 11.88 -13.96
CA ILE A 8 -11.66 13.00 -14.05
C ILE A 8 -10.42 12.66 -13.23
N GLU A 9 -9.24 12.69 -13.85
CA GLU A 9 -7.95 12.47 -13.16
C GLU A 9 -7.30 13.82 -12.85
N ILE A 10 -6.98 14.04 -11.57
CA ILE A 10 -6.31 15.24 -11.08
C ILE A 10 -5.03 14.83 -10.36
N GLN A 11 -3.89 15.30 -10.87
CA GLN A 11 -2.63 15.20 -10.14
C GLN A 11 -2.65 16.19 -8.97
N ALA A 12 -2.48 15.70 -7.74
CA ALA A 12 -2.71 16.47 -6.53
C ALA A 12 -1.75 16.11 -5.37
N ASP A 13 -0.44 16.13 -5.63
CA ASP A 13 0.60 15.69 -4.69
C ASP A 13 0.49 16.32 -3.29
N VAL A 14 0.34 17.65 -3.23
CA VAL A 14 0.24 18.38 -1.95
C VAL A 14 -1.03 18.01 -1.18
N LEU A 15 -2.18 17.95 -1.86
CA LEU A 15 -3.45 17.56 -1.25
C LEU A 15 -3.37 16.14 -0.68
N MET A 16 -2.78 15.21 -1.43
CA MET A 16 -2.64 13.82 -1.03
C MET A 16 -1.69 13.64 0.17
N GLU A 17 -0.64 14.46 0.27
CA GLU A 17 0.21 14.49 1.46
C GLU A 17 -0.53 14.97 2.71
N TRP A 18 -1.35 16.02 2.58
CA TRP A 18 -2.21 16.49 3.67
C TRP A 18 -3.26 15.45 4.07
N TYR A 19 -3.91 14.84 3.07
CA TYR A 19 -4.88 13.78 3.28
C TYR A 19 -4.28 12.57 4.01
N GLY A 20 -3.08 12.13 3.60
CA GLY A 20 -2.35 11.07 4.30
C GLY A 20 -2.06 11.41 5.75
N LYS A 21 -1.56 12.62 6.03
CA LYS A 21 -1.30 13.08 7.41
C LYS A 21 -2.56 13.06 8.27
N LEU A 22 -3.69 13.52 7.73
CA LEU A 22 -4.97 13.52 8.45
C LEU A 22 -5.41 12.11 8.86
N LEU A 23 -5.20 11.13 8.00
CA LEU A 23 -5.56 9.73 8.24
C LEU A 23 -4.49 8.92 8.98
N GLY A 24 -3.33 9.54 9.29
CA GLY A 24 -2.17 8.81 9.83
C GLY A 24 -1.58 7.79 8.86
N LEU A 25 -1.82 7.96 7.56
CA LEU A 25 -1.32 7.11 6.50
C LEU A 25 -0.08 7.74 5.86
N LYS A 26 0.92 6.91 5.58
CA LYS A 26 2.10 7.29 4.81
C LYS A 26 1.96 6.78 3.37
N ASN A 27 2.54 7.52 2.43
CA ASN A 27 2.66 7.11 1.02
C ASN A 27 1.30 6.87 0.33
N VAL A 28 0.30 7.72 0.59
CA VAL A 28 -0.97 7.66 -0.14
C VAL A 28 -0.71 7.97 -1.61
N ARG A 29 -1.09 7.04 -2.49
CA ARG A 29 -0.78 7.08 -3.92
C ARG A 29 -1.90 7.68 -4.75
N ALA A 30 -3.15 7.36 -4.41
CA ALA A 30 -4.35 7.88 -5.04
C ALA A 30 -5.53 7.93 -4.04
N ALA A 31 -6.61 8.60 -4.42
CA ALA A 31 -7.89 8.56 -3.72
C ALA A 31 -9.08 8.87 -4.66
N ALA A 32 -10.19 8.19 -4.40
CA ALA A 32 -11.43 8.30 -5.17
C ALA A 32 -12.49 9.17 -4.48
N CYS A 33 -12.98 10.18 -5.19
CA CYS A 33 -14.20 10.91 -4.85
C CYS A 33 -15.02 11.10 -6.12
N PHE A 34 -15.95 10.19 -6.42
CA PHE A 34 -16.69 10.16 -7.69
C PHE A 34 -17.26 11.53 -8.06
N PRO A 35 -17.00 12.06 -9.28
CA PRO A 35 -16.35 11.42 -10.44
C PRO A 35 -14.84 11.68 -10.57
N VAL A 36 -14.17 12.17 -9.53
CA VAL A 36 -12.76 12.61 -9.52
C VAL A 36 -11.85 11.58 -8.85
N ILE A 37 -10.71 11.28 -9.49
CA ILE A 37 -9.61 10.50 -8.94
C ILE A 37 -8.42 11.44 -8.74
N PHE A 38 -7.93 11.51 -7.51
CA PHE A 38 -6.70 12.22 -7.18
C PHE A 38 -5.52 11.25 -7.27
N VAL A 39 -4.47 11.63 -7.98
CA VAL A 39 -3.26 10.81 -8.17
C VAL A 39 -2.02 11.58 -7.77
N THR A 40 -0.99 10.86 -7.33
CA THR A 40 0.34 11.41 -7.03
C THR A 40 1.35 10.98 -8.08
N ASN A 41 2.43 11.75 -8.23
CA ASN A 41 3.57 11.39 -9.08
C ASN A 41 4.39 10.20 -8.53
N LYS A 42 4.08 9.74 -7.31
CA LYS A 42 4.76 8.64 -6.61
C LYS A 42 4.27 7.26 -7.06
N ILE A 43 3.24 7.20 -7.92
CA ILE A 43 2.74 5.95 -8.49
C ILE A 43 3.77 5.41 -9.49
N PRO A 44 4.29 4.18 -9.30
CA PRO A 44 5.10 3.52 -10.31
C PRO A 44 4.28 3.29 -11.59
N LEU A 45 4.88 3.54 -12.76
CA LEU A 45 4.20 3.42 -14.06
C LEU A 45 3.50 2.06 -14.25
N LYS A 46 4.14 0.97 -13.83
CA LYS A 46 3.58 -0.39 -13.93
C LYS A 46 2.33 -0.61 -13.07
N LEU A 47 2.22 0.13 -11.95
CA LEU A 47 1.08 0.02 -11.03
C LEU A 47 -0.03 1.02 -11.35
N HIS A 48 0.18 1.92 -12.31
CA HIS A 48 -0.76 3.01 -12.59
C HIS A 48 -2.15 2.47 -12.89
N ASP A 49 -2.29 1.54 -13.84
CA ASP A 49 -3.58 1.01 -14.24
C ASP A 49 -4.26 0.22 -13.11
N SER A 50 -3.51 -0.53 -12.32
CA SER A 50 -4.04 -1.26 -11.16
C SER A 50 -4.53 -0.31 -10.07
N ILE A 51 -3.80 0.76 -9.79
CA ILE A 51 -4.23 1.79 -8.83
C ILE A 51 -5.46 2.52 -9.35
N ILE A 52 -5.51 2.88 -10.63
CA ILE A 52 -6.73 3.47 -11.21
C ILE A 52 -7.90 2.50 -11.11
N ASN A 53 -7.70 1.21 -11.39
CA ASN A 53 -8.73 0.19 -11.24
C ASN A 53 -9.25 0.08 -9.79
N HIS A 54 -8.35 0.16 -8.80
CA HIS A 54 -8.70 0.24 -7.37
C HIS A 54 -9.64 1.43 -7.09
N GLU A 55 -9.30 2.62 -7.55
CA GLU A 55 -10.13 3.82 -7.36
C GLU A 55 -11.47 3.73 -8.11
N LEU A 56 -11.51 3.07 -9.27
CA LEU A 56 -12.75 2.81 -10.00
C LEU A 56 -13.66 1.78 -9.31
N ILE A 57 -13.10 0.84 -8.55
CA ILE A 57 -13.87 -0.04 -7.66
C ILE A 57 -14.54 0.79 -6.57
N HIS A 58 -13.84 1.76 -5.98
CA HIS A 58 -14.46 2.71 -5.05
C HIS A 58 -15.59 3.51 -5.70
N PHE A 59 -15.46 3.91 -6.96
CA PHE A 59 -16.58 4.56 -7.68
C PHE A 59 -17.80 3.66 -7.81
N ALA A 60 -17.61 2.37 -8.10
CA ALA A 60 -18.71 1.42 -8.15
C ALA A 60 -19.41 1.33 -6.78
N GLN A 61 -18.65 1.26 -5.69
CA GLN A 61 -19.16 1.23 -4.32
C GLN A 61 -19.90 2.54 -3.94
N GLN A 62 -19.30 3.70 -4.26
CA GLN A 62 -19.90 5.02 -4.01
C GLN A 62 -21.22 5.19 -4.76
N LYS A 63 -21.33 4.71 -6.01
CA LYS A 63 -22.58 4.72 -6.78
C LYS A 63 -23.63 3.77 -6.21
N GLU A 64 -23.23 2.56 -5.82
CA GLU A 64 -24.13 1.56 -5.24
C GLU A 64 -24.77 2.03 -3.93
N LEU A 65 -24.00 2.73 -3.10
CA LEU A 65 -24.42 3.20 -1.79
C LEU A 65 -24.84 4.68 -1.76
N LEU A 66 -24.97 5.33 -2.92
CA LEU A 66 -25.36 6.73 -3.03
C LEU A 66 -24.48 7.69 -2.19
N PHE A 67 -23.16 7.56 -2.27
CA PHE A 67 -22.08 8.30 -1.56
C PHE A 67 -22.23 8.40 -0.03
N ILE A 68 -23.34 8.94 0.47
CA ILE A 68 -23.75 8.95 1.87
C ILE A 68 -23.71 7.54 2.47
N GLY A 69 -24.28 6.54 1.80
CA GLY A 69 -24.23 5.17 2.32
C GLY A 69 -22.81 4.59 2.36
N TYR A 70 -21.94 5.01 1.43
CA TYR A 70 -20.52 4.63 1.45
C TYR A 70 -19.82 5.20 2.69
N LEU A 71 -20.08 6.47 3.02
CA LEU A 71 -19.57 7.08 4.26
C LEU A 71 -20.09 6.38 5.51
N VAL A 72 -21.37 5.99 5.53
CA VAL A 72 -21.96 5.25 6.67
C VAL A 72 -21.27 3.91 6.86
N VAL A 73 -21.09 3.11 5.79
CA VAL A 73 -20.39 1.81 5.87
C VAL A 73 -18.96 1.99 6.36
N PHE A 74 -18.22 2.94 5.77
CA PHE A 74 -16.85 3.23 6.16
C PHE A 74 -16.74 3.62 7.65
N PHE A 75 -17.63 4.50 8.11
CA PHE A 75 -17.64 4.98 9.50
C PHE A 75 -18.03 3.88 10.49
N VAL A 76 -19.05 3.07 10.19
CA VAL A 76 -19.50 1.97 11.06
C VAL A 76 -18.40 0.91 11.21
N GLU A 77 -17.76 0.51 10.11
CA GLU A 77 -16.63 -0.41 10.16
C GLU A 77 -15.45 0.19 10.94
N ALA A 78 -15.16 1.48 10.74
CA ALA A 78 -14.10 2.15 11.49
C ALA A 78 -14.38 2.14 13.01
N LEU A 79 -15.62 2.42 13.41
CA LEU A 79 -16.04 2.39 14.81
C LEU A 79 -15.90 0.99 15.41
N TYR A 80 -16.35 -0.04 14.68
CA TYR A 80 -16.19 -1.43 15.08
C TYR A 80 -14.71 -1.80 15.30
N TYR A 81 -13.84 -1.53 14.32
CA TYR A 81 -12.43 -1.90 14.47
C TYR A 81 -11.72 -1.09 15.54
N ARG A 82 -12.08 0.18 15.72
CA ARG A 82 -11.45 1.05 16.72
C ARG A 82 -11.89 0.72 18.14
N LEU A 83 -13.19 0.61 18.38
CA LEU A 83 -13.75 0.47 19.72
C LEU A 83 -13.81 -0.99 20.19
N ILE A 84 -14.16 -1.91 19.30
CA ILE A 84 -14.38 -3.32 19.64
C ILE A 84 -13.12 -4.12 19.38
N ALA A 85 -12.58 -4.07 18.16
CA ALA A 85 -11.40 -4.87 17.80
C ALA A 85 -10.05 -4.22 18.17
N ARG A 86 -10.07 -2.98 18.70
CA ARG A 86 -8.90 -2.20 19.16
C ARG A 86 -7.75 -2.12 18.16
N LYS A 87 -8.08 -1.99 16.88
CA LYS A 87 -7.11 -1.92 15.79
C LYS A 87 -6.46 -0.55 15.67
N SER A 88 -5.20 -0.54 15.23
CA SER A 88 -4.49 0.68 14.86
C SER A 88 -5.09 1.29 13.59
N PRO A 89 -4.98 2.61 13.36
CA PRO A 89 -5.50 3.25 12.14
C PRO A 89 -5.00 2.58 10.85
N ARG A 90 -3.75 2.11 10.86
CA ARG A 90 -3.14 1.40 9.73
C ARG A 90 -3.74 0.01 9.51
N GLU A 91 -3.97 -0.76 10.57
CA GLU A 91 -4.68 -2.03 10.44
C GLU A 91 -6.10 -1.81 9.94
N MET A 92 -6.79 -0.82 10.48
CA MET A 92 -8.17 -0.49 10.09
C MET A 92 -8.27 -0.21 8.59
N TYR A 93 -7.34 0.57 8.03
CA TYR A 93 -7.32 0.91 6.61
C TYR A 93 -7.48 -0.32 5.70
N LEU A 94 -6.65 -1.35 5.87
CA LEU A 94 -6.84 -2.55 5.05
C LEU A 94 -8.04 -3.37 5.49
N LEU A 95 -8.49 -3.30 6.73
CA LEU A 95 -9.57 -4.14 7.24
C LEU A 95 -10.97 -3.72 6.78
N HIS A 96 -11.15 -2.50 6.28
CA HIS A 96 -12.43 -2.04 5.73
C HIS A 96 -12.85 -2.90 4.54
N SER A 97 -14.13 -3.30 4.48
CA SER A 97 -14.63 -4.16 3.41
C SER A 97 -14.50 -3.53 2.02
N VAL A 98 -14.64 -2.20 1.94
CA VAL A 98 -14.48 -1.42 0.71
C VAL A 98 -13.05 -1.46 0.18
N GLU A 99 -12.06 -1.35 1.07
CA GLU A 99 -10.63 -1.44 0.77
C GLU A 99 -10.24 -2.88 0.44
N GLN A 100 -10.72 -3.85 1.21
CA GLN A 100 -10.52 -5.28 0.94
C GLN A 100 -10.98 -5.67 -0.47
N GLU A 101 -12.18 -5.24 -0.87
CA GLU A 101 -12.68 -5.48 -2.23
C GLU A 101 -11.76 -4.84 -3.28
N ALA A 102 -11.39 -3.58 -3.08
CA ALA A 102 -10.59 -2.85 -4.04
C ALA A 102 -9.19 -3.45 -4.18
N TYR A 103 -8.52 -3.79 -3.07
CA TYR A 103 -7.19 -4.41 -3.09
C TYR A 103 -7.19 -5.83 -3.67
N ASP A 104 -8.15 -6.67 -3.30
CA ASP A 104 -8.24 -8.06 -3.79
C ASP A 104 -8.42 -8.14 -5.31
N ASN A 105 -8.96 -7.08 -5.92
CA ASN A 105 -9.28 -7.06 -7.34
C ASN A 105 -8.54 -6.00 -8.16
N MET A 106 -7.64 -5.20 -7.55
CA MET A 106 -7.00 -4.07 -8.25
C MET A 106 -6.18 -4.51 -9.46
N PHE A 107 -5.57 -5.69 -9.42
CA PHE A 107 -4.77 -6.23 -10.52
C PHE A 107 -5.63 -6.91 -11.61
N ASN A 108 -6.91 -7.17 -11.33
CA ASN A 108 -7.85 -7.70 -12.31
C ASN A 108 -8.60 -6.54 -13.01
N LEU A 109 -8.06 -6.07 -14.14
CA LEU A 109 -8.62 -4.96 -14.91
C LEU A 109 -10.01 -5.25 -15.51
N ASP A 110 -10.41 -6.51 -15.59
CA ASP A 110 -11.74 -6.92 -16.04
C ASP A 110 -12.76 -7.06 -14.89
N TYR A 111 -12.33 -6.89 -13.63
CA TYR A 111 -13.18 -7.12 -12.46
C TYR A 111 -14.48 -6.32 -12.52
N LEU A 112 -14.40 -5.02 -12.83
CA LEU A 112 -15.55 -4.12 -12.87
C LEU A 112 -16.63 -4.57 -13.87
N LYS A 113 -16.26 -5.27 -14.94
CA LYS A 113 -17.22 -5.79 -15.94
C LYS A 113 -18.09 -6.91 -15.39
N LYS A 114 -17.57 -7.68 -14.42
CA LYS A 114 -18.20 -8.88 -13.84
C LYS A 114 -18.54 -8.72 -12.36
N ARG A 115 -18.28 -7.53 -11.79
CA ARG A 115 -18.44 -7.23 -10.38
C ARG A 115 -19.88 -7.39 -9.95
N SER A 116 -20.11 -8.17 -8.90
CA SER A 116 -21.44 -8.38 -8.33
C SER A 116 -21.88 -7.17 -7.51
N ARG A 117 -23.19 -6.87 -7.53
CA ARG A 117 -23.73 -5.72 -6.80
C ARG A 117 -23.52 -5.88 -5.29
N PHE A 118 -22.98 -4.83 -4.65
CA PHE A 118 -22.67 -4.79 -3.22
C PHE A 118 -21.68 -5.87 -2.77
N ALA A 119 -20.66 -6.17 -3.60
CA ALA A 119 -19.69 -7.21 -3.30
C ALA A 119 -18.92 -6.98 -1.97
N HIS A 120 -18.46 -5.76 -1.66
CA HIS A 120 -17.87 -5.40 -0.35
C HIS A 120 -18.75 -5.86 0.83
N LEU A 121 -20.05 -5.56 0.81
CA LEU A 121 -20.96 -5.95 1.90
C LEU A 121 -21.19 -7.46 1.99
N LYS A 122 -21.31 -8.13 0.84
CA LYS A 122 -21.68 -9.56 0.79
C LYS A 122 -20.50 -10.48 1.06
N LYS A 123 -19.33 -10.17 0.49
CA LYS A 123 -18.12 -11.00 0.55
C LYS A 123 -17.16 -10.50 1.62
N TYR A 124 -16.86 -9.20 1.63
CA TYR A 124 -15.71 -8.66 2.37
C TYR A 124 -15.98 -8.27 3.82
N ILE A 125 -17.24 -8.01 4.19
CA ILE A 125 -17.62 -7.86 5.61
C ILE A 125 -17.46 -9.19 6.36
N LYS A 126 -17.82 -10.32 5.72
CA LYS A 126 -17.77 -11.65 6.34
C LYS A 126 -16.40 -12.31 6.23
N HIS A 127 -15.69 -12.09 5.12
CA HIS A 127 -14.42 -12.73 4.83
C HIS A 127 -13.41 -11.74 4.27
N LYS A 128 -12.26 -11.61 4.92
CA LYS A 128 -11.22 -10.63 4.58
C LYS A 128 -9.99 -11.31 4.00
N PRO A 129 -9.85 -11.38 2.66
CA PRO A 129 -8.76 -12.10 2.01
C PRO A 129 -7.44 -11.33 2.01
N VAL A 130 -7.45 -10.00 2.13
CA VAL A 130 -6.24 -9.16 2.02
C VAL A 130 -5.62 -8.92 3.39
N ILE A 131 -4.31 -9.14 3.50
CA ILE A 131 -3.47 -8.83 4.66
C ILE A 131 -2.32 -7.95 4.19
N TRP A 132 -1.83 -7.05 5.06
CA TRP A 132 -0.75 -6.09 4.75
C TRP A 132 0.48 -6.74 4.10
N THR A 133 0.98 -7.85 4.65
CA THR A 133 2.12 -8.57 4.05
C THR A 133 1.82 -8.99 2.62
N ASN A 134 0.70 -9.68 2.38
CA ASN A 134 0.35 -10.21 1.05
C ASN A 134 0.25 -9.08 0.03
N LEU A 135 -0.38 -7.97 0.41
CA LEU A 135 -0.54 -6.81 -0.44
C LEU A 135 0.81 -6.18 -0.81
N VAL A 136 1.69 -5.95 0.16
CA VAL A 136 3.01 -5.36 -0.08
C VAL A 136 3.86 -6.29 -0.95
N THR A 137 3.79 -7.60 -0.71
CA THR A 137 4.46 -8.61 -1.54
C THR A 137 3.99 -8.52 -2.98
N GLN A 138 2.67 -8.47 -3.21
CA GLN A 138 2.11 -8.36 -4.55
C GLN A 138 2.53 -7.05 -5.24
N PHE A 139 2.56 -5.93 -4.52
CA PHE A 139 3.06 -4.66 -5.08
C PHE A 139 4.53 -4.76 -5.54
N PHE A 140 5.39 -5.42 -4.77
CA PHE A 140 6.78 -5.62 -5.19
C PHE A 140 6.88 -6.51 -6.44
N GLN A 141 6.09 -7.59 -6.51
CA GLN A 141 6.05 -8.46 -7.68
C GLN A 141 5.61 -7.71 -8.94
N GLU A 142 4.57 -6.89 -8.83
CA GLU A 142 4.03 -6.08 -9.93
C GLU A 142 4.97 -4.93 -10.35
N GLU A 143 5.76 -4.41 -9.43
CA GLU A 143 6.88 -3.51 -9.75
C GLU A 143 8.04 -4.24 -10.46
N GLY A 144 8.04 -5.57 -10.49
CA GLY A 144 9.00 -6.43 -11.20
C GLY A 144 10.15 -6.94 -10.34
N PHE A 145 9.97 -7.05 -9.03
CA PHE A 145 10.90 -7.75 -8.16
C PHE A 145 10.58 -9.26 -8.15
N PRO A 146 11.42 -10.12 -8.77
CA PRO A 146 11.14 -11.56 -8.85
C PRO A 146 11.26 -12.29 -7.51
N ILE A 147 12.09 -11.76 -6.59
CA ILE A 147 12.34 -12.37 -5.28
C ILE A 147 11.82 -11.41 -4.22
N VAL A 148 10.80 -11.82 -3.47
CA VAL A 148 10.21 -11.04 -2.38
C VAL A 148 10.08 -11.94 -1.16
N THR A 149 10.77 -11.57 -0.08
CA THR A 149 10.88 -12.41 1.13
C THR A 149 10.53 -11.58 2.36
N GLU A 150 9.74 -12.14 3.27
CA GLU A 150 9.53 -11.59 4.61
C GLU A 150 10.62 -12.10 5.56
N LEU A 151 11.24 -11.20 6.31
CA LEU A 151 12.27 -11.49 7.31
C LEU A 151 11.89 -10.87 8.65
N SER A 152 12.45 -11.43 9.72
CA SER A 152 12.35 -10.89 11.07
C SER A 152 13.70 -10.98 11.77
N ASP A 153 14.14 -9.87 12.34
CA ASP A 153 15.39 -9.77 13.08
C ASP A 153 15.18 -9.29 14.51
N GLU A 154 16.03 -9.80 15.41
CA GLU A 154 16.06 -9.44 16.82
C GLU A 154 16.55 -8.02 17.07
N ALA A 155 16.26 -7.52 18.27
CA ALA A 155 16.61 -6.18 18.69
C ALA A 155 18.13 -5.92 18.61
N ASN A 156 18.51 -4.72 18.16
CA ASN A 156 19.89 -4.22 18.12
C ASN A 156 20.86 -4.99 17.19
N LYS A 157 20.40 -5.99 16.44
CA LYS A 157 21.21 -6.67 15.42
C LYS A 157 21.78 -5.65 14.43
N SER A 158 23.07 -5.78 14.13
CA SER A 158 23.78 -4.88 13.23
C SER A 158 24.39 -5.66 12.08
N TYR A 159 24.29 -5.09 10.89
CA TYR A 159 24.83 -5.62 9.65
C TYR A 159 25.98 -4.72 9.20
N PRO A 160 27.16 -5.30 8.87
CA PRO A 160 28.32 -4.51 8.44
C PRO A 160 28.07 -3.83 7.08
N SER A 161 28.95 -2.92 6.70
CA SER A 161 28.88 -2.29 5.38
C SER A 161 29.05 -3.33 4.27
N GLY A 162 28.19 -3.27 3.27
CA GLY A 162 28.25 -4.12 2.08
C GLY A 162 27.44 -3.53 0.94
N SER A 163 27.50 -4.17 -0.23
CA SER A 163 26.71 -3.78 -1.41
C SER A 163 26.05 -4.99 -2.06
N ASN A 164 24.95 -4.75 -2.77
CA ASN A 164 24.21 -5.78 -3.48
C ASN A 164 24.55 -5.75 -4.97
N LYS A 165 24.62 -6.94 -5.60
CA LYS A 165 24.83 -7.06 -7.05
C LYS A 165 23.65 -6.48 -7.85
N GLY A 166 22.44 -6.58 -7.31
CA GLY A 166 21.19 -6.10 -7.91
C GLY A 166 20.50 -4.99 -7.10
N LYS A 167 19.32 -4.56 -7.56
CA LYS A 167 18.48 -3.60 -6.84
C LYS A 167 17.81 -4.32 -5.68
N VAL A 168 17.82 -3.72 -4.50
CA VAL A 168 17.13 -4.23 -3.32
C VAL A 168 16.21 -3.17 -2.75
N SER A 169 15.01 -3.55 -2.32
CA SER A 169 14.10 -2.68 -1.60
C SER A 169 13.70 -3.30 -0.27
N PHE A 170 13.64 -2.48 0.77
CA PHE A 170 13.18 -2.89 2.10
C PHE A 170 11.87 -2.18 2.44
N TYR A 171 10.95 -2.88 3.09
CA TYR A 171 9.69 -2.34 3.59
C TYR A 171 9.41 -2.81 5.01
N VAL A 172 9.24 -1.89 5.96
CA VAL A 172 9.06 -2.24 7.36
C VAL A 172 7.60 -2.59 7.67
N LEU A 173 7.37 -3.82 8.14
CA LEU A 173 6.07 -4.30 8.61
C LEU A 173 5.88 -3.99 10.11
N GLU A 174 6.88 -4.26 10.93
CA GLU A 174 6.91 -4.01 12.39
C GLU A 174 8.30 -3.58 12.87
N GLY A 175 8.34 -2.86 13.99
CA GLY A 175 9.59 -2.38 14.57
C GLY A 175 10.21 -1.24 13.77
N ALA A 176 11.54 -1.19 13.73
CA ALA A 176 12.29 -0.16 13.02
C ALA A 176 13.68 -0.66 12.63
N MET A 177 14.26 -0.05 11.59
CA MET A 177 15.65 -0.25 11.19
C MET A 177 16.25 1.05 10.67
N THR A 178 17.56 1.20 10.78
CA THR A 178 18.28 2.38 10.27
C THR A 178 19.37 1.94 9.33
N PHE A 179 19.40 2.53 8.14
CA PHE A 179 20.50 2.39 7.19
C PHE A 179 21.52 3.53 7.38
N PHE A 180 22.79 3.22 7.17
CA PHE A 180 23.91 4.15 7.23
C PHE A 180 24.81 4.00 5.99
N GLY A 181 25.67 4.99 5.77
CA GLY A 181 26.56 5.07 4.60
C GLY A 181 25.98 6.00 3.54
N SER A 182 26.10 5.60 2.27
CA SER A 182 25.62 6.39 1.12
C SER A 182 24.10 6.62 1.13
N VAL A 183 23.36 5.75 1.83
CA VAL A 183 21.92 5.88 2.02
C VAL A 183 21.62 5.87 3.53
N SER A 184 21.84 7.02 4.19
CA SER A 184 21.50 7.15 5.61
C SER A 184 20.03 7.49 5.80
N LYS A 185 19.25 6.56 6.38
CA LYS A 185 17.81 6.75 6.59
C LYS A 185 17.29 5.83 7.70
N ALA A 186 16.55 6.41 8.64
CA ALA A 186 15.75 5.66 9.60
C ALA A 186 14.40 5.26 8.97
N LEU A 187 14.03 4.00 9.11
CA LEU A 187 12.77 3.43 8.65
C LEU A 187 11.96 2.93 9.84
N ALA A 188 10.71 3.34 9.88
CA ALA A 188 9.69 2.82 10.77
C ALA A 188 8.63 2.06 9.96
N VAL A 189 7.71 1.42 10.67
CA VAL A 189 6.50 0.78 10.15
C VAL A 189 5.87 1.56 8.99
N GLY A 190 5.81 0.94 7.81
CA GLY A 190 5.25 1.49 6.57
C GLY A 190 6.22 2.28 5.69
N ASP A 191 7.44 2.51 6.17
CA ASP A 191 8.49 3.13 5.37
C ASP A 191 9.14 2.11 4.43
N ARG A 192 9.49 2.60 3.24
CA ARG A 192 10.23 1.89 2.21
C ARG A 192 11.55 2.59 1.93
N ILE A 193 12.56 1.81 1.57
CA ILE A 193 13.78 2.32 0.93
C ILE A 193 14.14 1.44 -0.25
N ASP A 194 14.47 2.06 -1.38
CA ASP A 194 15.07 1.41 -2.54
C ASP A 194 16.57 1.69 -2.53
N ILE A 195 17.38 0.64 -2.57
CA ILE A 195 18.84 0.70 -2.61
C ILE A 195 19.31 0.24 -4.00
N PRO A 196 19.94 1.11 -4.80
CA PRO A 196 20.49 0.75 -6.10
C PRO A 196 21.61 -0.30 -6.01
N PRO A 197 21.92 -1.00 -7.11
CA PRO A 197 23.06 -1.90 -7.17
C PRO A 197 24.36 -1.20 -6.78
N THR A 198 25.31 -1.94 -6.20
CA THR A 198 26.68 -1.49 -5.86
C THR A 198 26.78 -0.35 -4.85
N VAL A 199 25.66 0.14 -4.31
CA VAL A 199 25.66 1.18 -3.27
C VAL A 199 26.01 0.55 -1.92
N GLU A 200 27.12 0.98 -1.33
CA GLU A 200 27.50 0.56 0.02
C GLU A 200 26.56 1.11 1.08
N HIS A 201 26.15 0.23 1.97
CA HIS A 201 25.30 0.55 3.11
C HIS A 201 25.53 -0.47 4.23
N SER A 202 25.31 -0.02 5.46
CA SER A 202 25.18 -0.88 6.65
C SER A 202 23.81 -0.67 7.27
N ALA A 203 23.33 -1.60 8.09
CA ALA A 203 22.02 -1.50 8.73
C ALA A 203 22.06 -1.86 10.21
N ARG A 204 21.22 -1.22 11.01
CA ARG A 204 20.99 -1.57 12.43
C ARG A 204 19.51 -1.70 12.73
N ILE A 205 19.15 -2.81 13.36
CA ILE A 205 17.79 -3.08 13.81
C ILE A 205 17.52 -2.32 15.11
N GLY A 206 16.29 -1.79 15.22
CA GLY A 206 15.85 -1.03 16.39
C GLY A 206 15.78 -1.89 17.67
N SER A 207 15.57 -1.22 18.80
CA SER A 207 15.58 -1.84 20.13
C SER A 207 14.44 -2.82 20.41
N LYS A 208 13.44 -2.92 19.52
CA LYS A 208 12.28 -3.83 19.63
C LYS A 208 12.28 -4.94 18.56
N GLY A 209 13.39 -5.12 17.85
CA GLY A 209 13.43 -5.97 16.65
C GLY A 209 12.78 -5.31 15.44
N CYS A 210 12.75 -6.03 14.31
CA CYS A 210 12.10 -5.57 13.09
C CYS A 210 11.64 -6.74 12.22
N ARG A 211 10.38 -6.67 11.76
CA ARG A 211 9.82 -7.54 10.73
C ARG A 211 9.63 -6.73 9.46
N TYR A 212 10.11 -7.22 8.33
CA TYR A 212 10.22 -6.43 7.10
C TYR A 212 10.22 -7.32 5.85
N ILE A 213 9.84 -6.74 4.72
CA ILE A 213 9.96 -7.38 3.41
C ILE A 213 11.24 -6.91 2.74
N VAL A 214 11.96 -7.83 2.13
CA VAL A 214 13.08 -7.58 1.22
C VAL A 214 12.70 -8.03 -0.18
N ALA A 215 12.69 -7.10 -1.12
CA ALA A 215 12.44 -7.36 -2.53
C ALA A 215 13.75 -7.18 -3.32
N GLN A 216 14.14 -8.16 -4.12
CA GLN A 216 15.42 -8.18 -4.85
C GLN A 216 15.18 -8.39 -6.35
N LYS A 217 15.95 -7.66 -7.16
CA LYS A 217 16.03 -7.83 -8.61
C LYS A 217 17.51 -7.88 -9.01
N LEU A 218 17.97 -8.99 -9.58
CA LEU A 218 19.38 -9.16 -9.96
C LEU A 218 19.69 -8.36 -11.23
N LYS A 219 20.97 -8.05 -11.47
CA LYS A 219 21.42 -7.32 -12.66
C LYS A 219 21.15 -8.08 -13.97
N GLU A 220 21.02 -9.41 -13.90
CA GLU A 220 20.79 -10.29 -15.04
C GLU A 220 19.30 -10.37 -15.45
N ASP A 221 18.39 -9.77 -14.66
CA ASP A 221 16.94 -9.73 -14.91
C ASP A 221 16.47 -8.45 -15.66
N VAL A 222 17.39 -7.75 -16.35
CA VAL A 222 17.14 -6.48 -17.06
C VAL A 222 17.34 -6.64 -18.56
#